data_AF-A0A8T4Z476-F1
#
_entry.id   AF-A0A8T4Z476-F1
#
_cell.length_a   1.000
_cell.length_b   1.000
_cell.length_c   1.000
_cell.angle_alpha   90.00
_cell.angle_beta   90.00
_cell.angle_gamma   90.00
#
_symmetry.space_group_name_H-M   'P 1'
#
loop_
_entity.id
_entity.type
_entity.pdbx_description
1 polymer ?
#
loop_
_entity_poly.entity_id
_entity_poly.type
_entity_poly.pdbx_seq_one_letter_code
_entity_poly.pdbx_strand_id
1 'polypeptide(L)' 'MDWQVKGSRLVRKGNSFFLHVTFKKVFEEKKPEGVLGIDIKEGSIDLAVVKPDKVKFIKI' A
#
# COMPACT_ATOMS: atom_id res chain seq x y z
N MET A 1 -5.35 -15.55 7.00
CA MET A 1 -3.99 -15.77 6.44
C MET A 1 -4.00 -15.04 5.10
N ASP A 2 -3.66 -13.76 5.11
CA ASP A 2 -4.02 -12.86 4.00
C ASP A 2 -2.83 -12.61 3.06
N TRP A 3 -1.75 -13.36 3.28
CA TRP A 3 -0.55 -13.35 2.48
C TRP A 3 -0.57 -14.53 1.51
N GLN A 4 -0.46 -14.24 0.22
CA GLN A 4 -0.37 -15.21 -0.86
C GLN A 4 1.04 -15.20 -1.45
N VAL A 5 1.64 -16.37 -1.68
CA VAL A 5 2.89 -16.46 -2.44
C VAL A 5 2.58 -16.17 -3.92
N LYS A 6 3.21 -15.15 -4.48
CA LYS A 6 3.11 -14.81 -5.91
C LYS A 6 4.17 -15.46 -6.77
N GLY A 7 5.29 -15.82 -6.16
CA GLY A 7 6.37 -16.51 -6.85
C GLY A 7 7.48 -16.86 -5.89
N SER A 8 8.23 -17.88 -6.26
CA SER A 8 9.44 -18.27 -5.58
C SER A 8 10.51 -18.59 -6.61
N ARG A 9 11.73 -18.11 -6.41
CA ARG A 9 12.88 -18.40 -7.27
C ARG A 9 14.09 -18.74 -6.41
N LEU A 10 14.77 -19.82 -6.78
CA LEU A 10 16.09 -20.13 -6.25
C LEU A 10 17.15 -19.37 -7.06
N VAL A 11 18.03 -18.65 -6.38
CA VAL A 11 19.10 -17.86 -6.98
C VAL A 11 20.43 -18.32 -6.40
N ARG A 12 21.37 -18.73 -7.25
CA ARG A 12 22.75 -19.01 -6.84
C ARG A 12 23.57 -17.73 -6.93
N LYS A 13 24.30 -17.38 -5.88
CA LYS A 13 25.34 -16.35 -5.89
C LYS A 13 26.61 -16.93 -5.28
N GLY A 14 27.65 -17.10 -6.10
CA GLY A 14 28.88 -17.79 -5.70
C GLY A 14 28.61 -19.24 -5.27
N ASN A 15 29.05 -19.57 -4.05
CA ASN A 15 28.82 -20.87 -3.41
C ASN A 15 27.53 -20.94 -2.57
N SER A 16 26.67 -19.93 -2.64
CA SER A 16 25.45 -19.87 -1.84
C SER A 16 24.19 -19.90 -2.72
N PHE A 17 23.12 -20.47 -2.16
CA PHE A 17 21.80 -20.50 -2.76
C PHE A 17 20.83 -19.69 -1.89
N PHE A 18 19.98 -18.88 -2.54
CA PHE A 18 19.01 -18.02 -1.90
C PHE A 18 17.63 -18.35 -2.44
N LEU A 19 16.67 -18.57 -1.54
CA LEU A 19 15.27 -18.69 -1.90
C LEU A 19 14.61 -17.31 -1.80
N HIS A 20 14.32 -16.71 -2.94
CA HIS A 20 13.57 -15.47 -3.00
C HIS A 20 12.08 -15.82 -3.07
N VAL A 21 11.28 -15.35 -2.11
CA VAL A 21 9.83 -15.57 -2.08
C VAL A 21 9.13 -14.22 -2.11
N THR A 22 8.25 -14.02 -3.08
CA THR A 22 7.42 -12.83 -3.18
C THR A 22 6.06 -13.11 -2.58
N PHE A 23 5.68 -12.34 -1.56
CA PHE A 23 4.36 -12.41 -0.94
C PHE A 23 3.51 -11.21 -1.37
N LYS A 24 2.22 -11.44 -1.63
CA LYS A 24 1.20 -10.40 -1.81
C LYS A 24 0.25 -10.46 -0.63
N LYS A 25 0.05 -9.34 0.06
CA LYS A 25 -1.06 -9.21 1.00
C LYS A 25 -2.33 -8.86 0.22
N VAL A 26 -3.35 -9.70 0.33
CA VAL A 26 -4.68 -9.39 -0.16
C VAL A 26 -5.40 -8.66 0.96
N PHE A 27 -5.86 -7.45 0.69
CA PHE A 27 -6.74 -6.73 1.60
C PHE A 27 -8.16 -6.87 1.08
N GLU A 28 -9.12 -7.09 1.96
CA GLU A 28 -10.53 -6.99 1.59
C GLU A 28 -10.81 -5.55 1.15
N GLU A 29 -11.29 -5.39 -0.08
CA GLU A 29 -11.79 -4.11 -0.56
C GLU A 29 -13.10 -3.81 0.13
N LYS A 30 -13.07 -2.91 1.12
CA LYS A 30 -14.29 -2.32 1.69
C LYS A 30 -14.74 -1.16 0.82
N LYS A 31 -16.05 -1.02 0.64
CA LYS A 31 -16.60 0.19 0.01
C LYS A 31 -16.14 1.39 0.84
N PRO A 32 -15.37 2.33 0.25
CA PRO A 32 -14.90 3.48 1.00
C PRO A 32 -16.11 4.33 1.42
N GLU A 33 -16.17 4.66 2.70
CA GLU A 33 -17.11 5.64 3.22
C GLU A 33 -16.43 7.01 3.26
N GLY A 34 -17.04 7.98 2.58
CA GLY A 34 -16.52 9.34 2.51
C GLY A 34 -15.77 9.68 1.22
N VAL A 35 -15.10 10.84 1.23
CA VAL A 35 -14.37 11.42 0.10
C VAL A 35 -12.93 11.72 0.52
N LEU A 36 -11.98 11.37 -0.34
CA LEU A 36 -10.58 11.77 -0.23
C LEU A 36 -10.31 12.87 -1.26
N GLY A 37 -10.10 14.09 -0.80
CA GLY A 37 -9.58 15.20 -1.61
C GLY A 37 -8.06 15.19 -1.58
N ILE A 38 -7.43 15.25 -2.75
CA ILE A 38 -5.98 15.35 -2.90
C ILE A 38 -5.70 16.62 -3.70
N ASP A 39 -4.95 17.56 -3.11
CA ASP A 39 -4.48 18.77 -3.77
C ASP A 39 -2.95 18.68 -3.91
N ILE A 40 -2.47 18.68 -5.16
CA ILE A 40 -1.05 18.52 -5.49
C ILE A 40 -0.58 19.81 -6.13
N LYS A 41 0.43 20.43 -5.53
CA LYS A 41 1.09 21.64 -6.02
C LYS A 41 2.59 21.45 -6.10
N GLU A 42 3.28 22.37 -6.77
CA GLU A 42 4.74 22.39 -6.79
C GLU A 42 5.27 22.59 -5.37
N GLY A 43 5.87 21.54 -4.80
CA GLY A 43 6.45 21.55 -3.45
C GLY A 43 5.51 21.21 -2.30
N SER A 44 4.24 20.85 -2.54
CA SER A 44 3.34 20.41 -1.45
C SER A 44 2.26 19.42 -1.89
N ILE A 45 1.87 18.55 -0.95
CA ILE A 45 0.71 17.65 -1.09
C ILE A 45 -0.19 17.85 0.13
N ASP A 46 -1.41 18.31 -0.12
CA ASP A 46 -2.44 18.48 0.90
C ASP A 46 -3.52 17.38 0.73
N LEU A 47 -3.90 16.74 1.83
CA LEU A 47 -4.90 15.68 1.86
C LEU A 47 -6.08 16.06 2.76
N ALA A 48 -7.29 15.94 2.24
CA ALA A 48 -8.53 16.12 3.00
C ALA A 48 -9.30 14.79 3.02
N VAL A 49 -9.53 14.24 4.22
CA VAL A 49 -10.34 13.05 4.43
C VAL A 49 -11.67 13.46 5.04
N VAL A 50 -12.75 13.29 4.29
CA VAL A 50 -14.12 13.61 4.71
C VAL A 50 -14.89 12.32 4.87
N LYS A 51 -15.19 11.93 6.11
CA LYS A 51 -16.08 10.82 6.48
C LYS A 51 -17.41 11.37 7.04
N PRO A 52 -18.50 10.58 7.07
CA PRO A 52 -19.79 11.04 7.58
C PRO A 52 -19.75 11.65 9.00
N ASP A 53 -18.84 11.19 9.84
CA ASP A 53 -18.68 11.57 11.25
C ASP A 53 -17.45 12.47 11.50
N LYS A 54 -16.59 12.67 10.49
CA LYS A 54 -15.27 13.28 10.71
C LYS A 54 -14.67 13.92 9.48
N VAL A 55 -14.16 15.13 9.63
CA VAL A 55 -13.28 15.78 8.65
C VAL A 55 -11.87 15.86 9.23
N LYS A 56 -10.85 15.44 8.47
CA LYS A 56 -9.43 15.56 8.84
C LYS A 56 -8.60 16.09 7.67
N PHE A 57 -7.80 17.11 7.94
CA PHE A 57 -6.79 17.62 7.03
C PHE A 57 -5.41 17.09 7.42
N ILE A 58 -4.65 16.61 6.44
CA ILE A 58 -3.28 16.10 6.60
C ILE A 58 -2.42 16.84 5.59
N LYS A 59 -1.39 17.53 6.08
CA LYS A 59 -0.36 18.15 5.26
C LYS A 59 0.87 17.25 5.30
N ILE A 60 1.39 16.87 4.13
CA ILE A 60 2.60 16.03 3.97
C ILE A 60 3.77 16.93 3.64
#